data_AF-A0ABD6BMU5-F1
#
_entry.id   AF-A0ABD6BMU5-F1
#
_cell.length_a   1.000
_cell.length_b   1.000
_cell.length_c   1.000
_cell.angle_alpha   90.00
_cell.angle_beta   90.00
_cell.angle_gamma   90.00
#
_symmetry.space_group_name_H-M   'P 1'
#
loop_
_entity.id
_entity.type
_entity.pdbx_description
1 polymer ?
#
loop_
_entity_poly.entity_id
_entity_poly.type
_entity_poly.pdbx_seq_one_letter_code
_entity_poly.pdbx_strand_id
1 'polypeptide(L)'
;MSALSVHLNRERPRDIDAPASFVADGPFDVAVENHGGGSHVHVRLDETLSRVARLRDGSQYVGGDGIGHLRVDTRSIETPVTGTLTISVGYGAETATVEVRVEPSRESGYGIDVDDDLGTPQIEQREPPDAETVALLSLAGVALLAAAAVAVSVGSTVVVAAAAFVALITVVGVVLALA
;
A
#
# COMPACT_ATOMS: atom_id res chain seq x y z
N MET A 1 15.04 3.53 -4.75
CA MET A 1 15.77 4.43 -5.64
C MET A 1 15.11 4.34 -7.00
N SER A 2 14.63 5.46 -7.53
CA SER A 2 14.03 5.51 -8.88
C SER A 2 15.15 5.43 -9.93
N ALA A 3 14.86 4.84 -11.09
CA ALA A 3 15.83 4.73 -12.18
C ALA A 3 15.20 5.03 -13.55
N LEU A 4 15.86 5.91 -14.31
CA LEU A 4 15.54 6.18 -15.70
C LEU A 4 16.15 5.06 -16.55
N SER A 5 15.30 4.20 -17.11
CA SER A 5 15.75 3.09 -17.97
C SER A 5 16.00 3.57 -19.40
N VAL A 6 17.17 3.26 -19.92
CA VAL A 6 17.63 3.63 -21.25
C VAL A 6 18.22 2.40 -21.90
N HIS A 7 17.75 2.03 -23.09
CA HIS A 7 18.27 0.91 -23.84
C HIS A 7 19.09 1.42 -25.03
N LEU A 8 20.27 0.84 -25.23
CA LEU A 8 21.13 1.13 -26.36
C LEU A 8 21.20 -0.06 -27.31
N ASN A 9 21.31 0.23 -28.60
CA ASN A 9 21.43 -0.79 -29.65
C ASN A 9 20.27 -1.80 -29.69
N ARG A 10 19.08 -1.42 -29.20
CA ARG A 10 17.94 -2.34 -29.06
C ARG A 10 17.30 -2.66 -30.41
N GLU A 11 16.92 -1.64 -31.17
CA GLU A 11 16.28 -1.84 -32.47
C GLU A 11 17.30 -1.80 -33.62
N ARG A 12 18.28 -0.91 -33.53
CA ARG A 12 19.29 -0.68 -34.57
C ARG A 12 20.66 -0.36 -33.96
N PRO A 13 21.76 -0.57 -34.70
CA PRO A 13 23.08 -0.15 -34.22
C PRO A 13 23.10 1.36 -33.91
N ARG A 14 23.58 1.71 -32.72
CA ARG A 14 23.68 3.07 -32.14
C ARG A 14 22.34 3.71 -31.76
N ASP A 15 21.24 2.97 -31.83
CA ASP A 15 19.94 3.41 -31.39
C ASP A 15 19.90 3.72 -29.89
N ILE A 16 19.12 4.73 -29.50
CA ILE A 16 18.86 5.10 -28.10
C ILE A 16 17.35 5.06 -27.88
N ASP A 17 16.90 4.08 -27.10
CA ASP A 17 15.51 3.94 -26.66
C ASP A 17 15.41 4.45 -25.21
N ALA A 18 14.79 5.62 -25.04
CA ALA A 18 14.58 6.26 -23.75
C ALA A 18 13.15 6.81 -23.69
N PRO A 19 12.51 6.83 -22.50
CA PRO A 19 11.17 7.39 -22.36
C PRO A 19 11.19 8.90 -22.64
N ALA A 20 10.07 9.42 -23.15
CA ALA A 20 9.95 10.85 -23.45
C ALA A 20 9.99 11.74 -22.19
N SER A 21 9.51 11.23 -21.06
CA SER A 21 9.49 11.94 -19.78
C SER A 21 9.76 11.02 -18.60
N PHE A 22 10.27 11.61 -17.51
CA PHE A 22 10.61 10.93 -16.27
C PHE A 22 10.36 11.83 -15.07
N VAL A 23 9.83 11.28 -13.98
CA VAL A 23 9.56 12.00 -12.74
C VAL A 23 10.44 11.43 -11.63
N ALA A 24 11.11 12.30 -10.89
CA ALA A 24 11.98 11.94 -9.78
C ALA A 24 11.66 12.79 -8.55
N ASP A 25 11.45 12.15 -7.41
CA ASP A 25 11.22 12.78 -6.11
C ASP A 25 12.50 12.87 -5.24
N GLY A 26 13.65 12.52 -5.81
CA GLY A 26 14.93 12.45 -5.11
C GLY A 26 16.07 12.00 -6.03
N PRO A 27 17.24 11.64 -5.47
CA PRO A 27 18.36 11.11 -6.23
C PRO A 27 17.94 9.86 -7.00
N PHE A 28 18.35 9.78 -8.27
CA PHE A 28 17.98 8.69 -9.17
C PHE A 28 19.17 8.28 -10.03
N ASP A 29 19.10 7.06 -10.56
CA ASP A 29 20.12 6.52 -11.45
C ASP A 29 19.61 6.49 -12.89
N VAL A 30 20.48 6.79 -13.85
CA VAL A 30 20.24 6.53 -15.27
C VAL A 30 20.80 5.15 -15.56
N ALA A 31 19.91 4.16 -15.67
CA ALA A 31 20.25 2.78 -15.94
C ALA A 31 20.31 2.57 -17.45
N VAL A 32 21.52 2.31 -17.96
CA VAL A 32 21.78 2.14 -19.38
C VAL A 32 22.05 0.67 -19.66
N GLU A 33 21.18 0.02 -20.41
CA GLU A 33 21.34 -1.37 -20.83
C GLU A 33 21.71 -1.42 -22.31
N ASN A 34 22.86 -1.99 -22.63
CA ASN A 34 23.35 -2.08 -23.99
C ASN A 34 23.08 -3.48 -24.55
N HIS A 35 22.34 -3.56 -25.66
CA HIS A 35 21.98 -4.81 -26.34
C HIS A 35 22.89 -5.14 -27.55
N GLY A 36 24.00 -4.41 -27.71
CA GLY A 36 24.88 -4.55 -28.86
C GLY A 36 26.34 -4.23 -28.56
N GLY A 37 27.05 -3.62 -29.52
CA GLY A 37 28.46 -3.28 -29.37
C GLY A 37 28.71 -2.26 -28.24
N GLY A 38 29.86 -2.39 -27.56
CA GLY A 38 30.24 -1.48 -26.47
C GLY A 38 30.22 -0.01 -26.91
N SER A 39 29.63 0.85 -26.07
CA SER A 39 29.30 2.24 -26.42
C SER A 39 29.69 3.21 -25.31
N HIS A 40 30.23 4.36 -25.70
CA HIS A 40 30.43 5.49 -24.79
C HIS A 40 29.15 6.31 -24.72
N VAL A 41 28.63 6.47 -23.51
CA VAL A 41 27.41 7.20 -23.22
C VAL A 41 27.80 8.50 -22.53
N HIS A 42 27.29 9.60 -23.06
CA HIS A 42 27.42 10.92 -22.47
C HIS A 42 26.04 11.38 -22.02
N VAL A 43 25.96 11.84 -20.78
CA VAL A 43 24.72 12.38 -20.22
C VAL A 43 24.97 13.83 -19.83
N ARG A 44 24.04 14.69 -20.21
CA ARG A 44 24.09 16.12 -19.92
C ARG A 44 22.75 16.59 -19.37
N LEU A 45 22.80 17.37 -18.30
CA LEU A 45 21.66 18.09 -17.76
C LEU A 45 21.60 19.47 -18.40
N ASP A 46 20.40 19.98 -18.67
CA ASP A 46 20.22 21.37 -19.07
C ASP A 46 20.50 22.35 -17.91
N GLU A 47 20.46 23.64 -18.20
CA GLU A 47 20.72 24.67 -17.19
C GLU A 47 19.72 24.61 -16.02
N THR A 48 18.46 24.29 -16.31
CA THR A 48 17.40 24.26 -15.31
C THR A 48 17.59 23.11 -14.32
N LEU A 49 17.83 21.90 -14.81
CA LEU A 49 18.15 20.74 -13.98
C LEU A 49 19.50 20.90 -13.30
N SER A 50 20.51 21.49 -13.95
CA SER A 50 21.83 21.69 -13.34
C SER A 50 21.81 22.58 -12.09
N ARG A 51 20.76 23.38 -11.88
CA ARG A 51 20.56 24.16 -10.65
C ARG A 51 20.16 23.28 -9.46
N VAL A 52 19.39 22.22 -9.71
CA VAL A 52 18.76 21.38 -8.68
C VAL A 52 19.33 19.95 -8.63
N ALA A 53 20.06 19.52 -9.64
CA ALA A 53 20.63 18.20 -9.77
C ALA A 53 22.09 18.27 -10.24
N ARG A 54 22.90 17.29 -9.85
CA ARG A 54 24.28 17.12 -10.27
C ARG A 54 24.51 15.69 -10.71
N LEU A 55 25.10 15.56 -11.88
CA LEU A 55 25.56 14.29 -12.41
C LEU A 55 26.94 13.99 -11.83
N ARG A 56 27.14 12.79 -11.26
CA ARG A 56 28.43 12.39 -10.69
C ARG A 56 29.45 12.11 -11.78
N ASP A 57 29.07 11.28 -12.72
CA ASP A 57 29.87 10.89 -13.86
C ASP A 57 29.13 11.28 -15.14
N GLY A 58 29.67 12.25 -15.88
CA GLY A 58 29.07 12.76 -17.12
C GLY A 58 29.18 11.80 -18.31
N SER A 59 30.00 10.77 -18.17
CA SER A 59 30.25 9.82 -19.23
C SER A 59 30.64 8.46 -18.66
N GLN A 60 30.09 7.40 -19.23
CA GLN A 60 30.43 6.03 -18.88
C GLN A 60 30.57 5.18 -20.14
N TYR A 61 31.55 4.28 -20.13
CA TYR A 61 31.63 3.21 -21.10
C TYR A 61 30.76 2.04 -20.65
N VAL A 62 29.85 1.61 -21.51
CA VAL A 62 29.04 0.41 -21.29
C VAL A 62 29.51 -0.66 -22.26
N GLY A 63 29.95 -1.80 -21.71
CA GLY A 63 30.37 -2.96 -22.50
C GLY A 63 29.24 -3.50 -23.37
N GLY A 64 29.57 -4.43 -24.28
CA GLY A 64 28.54 -5.13 -25.03
C GLY A 64 27.72 -6.04 -24.11
N ASP A 65 26.40 -6.08 -24.32
CA ASP A 65 25.44 -6.80 -23.46
C ASP A 65 25.53 -6.41 -21.97
N GLY A 66 26.06 -5.20 -21.70
CA GLY A 66 26.37 -4.71 -20.37
C GLY A 66 25.36 -3.70 -19.83
N ILE A 67 25.39 -3.52 -18.51
CA ILE A 67 24.58 -2.54 -17.80
C ILE A 67 25.50 -1.48 -17.18
N GLY A 68 25.18 -0.21 -17.41
CA GLY A 68 25.81 0.95 -16.79
C GLY A 68 24.82 1.72 -15.92
N HIS A 69 25.32 2.40 -14.89
CA HIS A 69 24.52 3.20 -13.98
C HIS A 69 25.20 4.54 -13.75
N LEU A 70 24.55 5.62 -14.20
CA LEU A 70 25.05 6.97 -13.97
C LEU A 70 24.19 7.64 -12.90
N ARG A 71 24.79 7.99 -11.76
CA ARG A 71 24.08 8.59 -10.63
C ARG A 71 23.83 10.07 -10.82
N VAL A 72 22.57 10.47 -10.65
CA VAL A 72 22.12 11.86 -10.60
C VAL A 72 21.69 12.18 -9.17
N ASP A 73 22.48 13.02 -8.50
CA ASP A 73 22.10 13.54 -7.19
C ASP A 73 21.20 14.75 -7.36
N THR A 74 20.04 14.73 -6.71
CA THR A 74 19.16 15.90 -6.63
C THR A 74 19.30 16.57 -5.26
N ARG A 75 19.07 17.88 -5.23
CA ARG A 75 18.96 18.68 -4.01
C ARG A 75 17.50 18.68 -3.57
N SER A 76 17.28 18.85 -2.28
CA SER A 76 15.95 19.14 -1.75
C SER A 76 15.45 20.46 -2.33
N ILE A 77 14.28 20.42 -2.95
CA ILE A 77 13.59 21.57 -3.55
C ILE A 77 12.20 21.70 -2.93
N GLU A 78 11.68 22.92 -2.87
CA GLU A 78 10.33 23.20 -2.35
C GLU A 78 9.28 23.23 -3.46
N THR A 79 9.69 23.60 -4.68
CA THR A 79 8.84 23.66 -5.86
C THR A 79 9.31 22.68 -6.93
N PRO A 80 8.39 22.06 -7.69
CA PRO A 80 8.76 21.13 -8.74
C PRO A 80 9.48 21.86 -9.88
N VAL A 81 10.57 21.26 -10.36
CA VAL A 81 11.40 21.82 -11.44
C VAL A 81 11.41 20.85 -12.61
N THR A 82 11.13 21.36 -13.81
CA THR A 82 11.16 20.58 -15.05
C THR A 82 12.30 21.07 -15.93
N GLY A 83 13.07 20.15 -16.47
CA GLY A 83 14.08 20.44 -17.49
C GLY A 83 14.36 19.21 -18.33
N THR A 84 15.50 19.20 -19.01
CA THR A 84 15.83 18.19 -20.02
C THR A 84 17.16 17.52 -19.73
N LEU A 85 17.17 16.19 -19.87
CA LEU A 85 18.34 15.34 -19.80
C LEU A 85 18.63 14.81 -21.21
N THR A 86 19.80 15.16 -21.74
CA THR A 86 20.25 14.70 -23.05
C THR A 86 21.21 13.53 -22.89
N ILE A 87 20.94 12.45 -23.61
CA ILE A 87 21.77 11.26 -23.71
C ILE A 87 22.37 11.25 -25.11
N SER A 88 23.66 10.99 -25.22
CA SER A 88 24.36 10.98 -26.50
C SER A 88 25.31 9.80 -26.59
N VAL A 89 25.30 9.08 -27.72
CA VAL A 89 26.18 7.94 -27.97
C VAL A 89 26.96 8.12 -29.27
N GLY A 90 28.04 7.35 -29.43
CA GLY A 90 28.85 7.37 -30.66
C GLY A 90 29.46 8.75 -30.95
N TYR A 91 29.95 9.44 -29.92
CA TYR A 91 30.45 10.83 -30.01
C TYR A 91 29.41 11.86 -30.43
N GLY A 92 28.13 11.65 -30.06
CA GLY A 92 27.04 12.56 -30.37
C GLY A 92 26.44 12.37 -31.77
N ALA A 93 26.74 11.23 -32.41
CA ALA A 93 26.08 10.86 -33.66
C ALA A 93 24.59 10.60 -33.46
N GLU A 94 24.22 10.05 -32.31
CA GLU A 94 22.83 9.81 -31.92
C GLU A 94 22.57 10.45 -30.56
N THR A 95 21.42 11.10 -30.44
CA THR A 95 21.02 11.83 -29.24
C THR A 95 19.54 11.61 -28.91
N ALA A 96 19.25 11.29 -27.65
CA ALA A 96 17.90 11.27 -27.11
C ALA A 96 17.75 12.34 -26.04
N THR A 97 16.58 12.98 -26.00
CA THR A 97 16.25 13.97 -24.97
C THR A 97 15.07 13.46 -24.16
N VAL A 98 15.23 13.45 -22.84
CA VAL A 98 14.21 13.06 -21.87
C VAL A 98 13.82 14.29 -21.07
N GLU A 99 12.52 14.57 -20.98
CA GLU A 99 12.01 15.58 -20.05
C GLU A 99 12.06 15.01 -18.63
N VAL A 100 12.78 15.68 -17.72
CA VAL A 100 12.87 15.25 -16.32
C VAL A 100 12.20 16.28 -15.44
N ARG A 101 11.22 15.82 -14.66
CA ARG A 101 10.54 16.59 -13.63
C ARG A 101 11.02 16.13 -12.26
N VAL A 102 11.72 17.01 -11.56
CA VAL A 102 12.10 16.79 -10.16
C VAL A 102 10.98 17.32 -9.28
N GLU A 103 10.38 16.45 -8.50
CA GLU A 103 9.41 16.81 -7.47
C GLU A 103 10.11 17.10 -6.13
N PRO A 104 9.53 17.98 -5.29
CA PRO A 104 9.99 18.14 -3.93
C PRO A 104 9.96 16.79 -3.21
N SER A 105 11.08 16.44 -2.56
CA SER A 105 11.17 15.20 -1.79
C SER A 105 10.12 15.22 -0.69
N ARG A 106 9.15 14.30 -0.78
CA ARG A 106 8.15 14.08 0.24
C ARG A 106 8.77 13.18 1.31
N GLU A 107 9.66 13.76 2.11
CA GLU A 107 10.33 13.06 3.23
C GLU A 107 9.29 12.60 4.28
N SER A 108 8.14 13.27 4.32
CA SER A 108 6.89 12.77 4.91
C SER A 108 6.15 11.91 3.86
N GLY A 109 6.19 10.59 4.05
CA GLY A 109 5.82 9.57 3.05
C GLY A 109 4.42 9.71 2.42
N TYR A 110 4.14 8.78 1.49
CA TYR A 110 2.83 8.59 0.85
C TYR A 110 1.71 8.34 1.88
N GLY A 111 1.29 9.37 2.60
CA GLY A 111 0.08 9.39 3.41
C GLY A 111 -1.05 9.78 2.47
N ILE A 112 -1.84 8.80 2.06
CA ILE A 112 -3.19 9.08 1.61
C ILE A 112 -3.87 9.69 2.84
N ASP A 113 -4.33 10.94 2.74
CA ASP A 113 -5.12 11.59 3.78
C ASP A 113 -6.47 10.86 3.82
N VAL A 114 -6.54 9.80 4.63
CA VAL A 114 -7.77 9.05 4.85
C VAL A 114 -8.58 9.89 5.83
N ASP A 115 -9.66 10.48 5.34
CA ASP A 115 -10.63 11.20 6.17
C ASP A 115 -11.03 10.30 7.36
N ASP A 116 -10.91 10.83 8.58
CA ASP A 116 -11.17 10.11 9.84
C ASP A 116 -12.57 9.48 9.88
N ASP A 117 -13.52 10.02 9.11
CA ASP A 117 -14.89 9.48 8.99
C ASP A 117 -14.90 8.05 8.40
N LEU A 118 -13.96 7.73 7.51
CA LEU A 118 -13.85 6.41 6.88
C LEU A 118 -13.20 5.34 7.80
N GLY A 119 -12.56 5.76 8.89
CA GLY A 119 -11.89 4.87 9.85
C GLY A 119 -12.81 4.30 10.92
N THR A 120 -14.05 4.79 11.02
CA THR A 120 -14.98 4.38 12.08
C THR A 120 -15.82 3.18 11.61
N PRO A 121 -15.60 1.97 12.16
CA PRO A 121 -16.47 0.84 11.84
C PRO A 121 -17.90 1.17 12.25
N GLN A 122 -18.85 1.03 11.32
CA GLN A 122 -20.27 1.19 11.60
C GLN A 122 -20.68 0.08 12.57
N ILE A 123 -20.79 0.41 13.85
CA ILE A 123 -21.36 -0.50 14.85
C ILE A 123 -22.85 -0.58 14.53
N GLU A 124 -23.26 -1.67 13.87
CA GLU A 124 -24.67 -1.97 13.68
C GLU A 124 -25.36 -1.91 15.05
N GLN A 125 -26.31 -0.98 15.18
CA GLN A 125 -27.07 -0.80 16.39
C GLN A 125 -27.86 -2.10 16.61
N ARG A 126 -27.47 -2.89 17.63
CA ARG A 126 -28.16 -4.13 18.00
C ARG A 126 -29.62 -3.79 18.27
N GLU A 127 -30.50 -4.21 17.37
CA GLU A 127 -31.94 -3.97 17.51
C GLU A 127 -32.43 -4.52 18.85
N PRO A 128 -33.23 -3.75 19.61
CA PRO A 128 -33.79 -4.23 20.85
C PRO A 128 -34.63 -5.50 20.59
N PRO A 129 -34.58 -6.50 21.48
CA PRO A 129 -35.26 -7.77 21.25
C PRO A 129 -36.77 -7.54 21.08
N ASP A 130 -37.33 -8.17 20.04
CA ASP A 130 -38.75 -8.08 19.72
C ASP A 130 -39.64 -8.45 20.91
N ALA A 131 -40.82 -7.84 20.99
CA ALA A 131 -41.79 -8.11 22.05
C ALA A 131 -42.16 -9.60 22.16
N GLU A 132 -42.11 -10.33 21.04
CA GLU A 132 -42.32 -11.78 21.00
C GLU A 132 -41.20 -12.55 21.74
N THR A 133 -39.95 -12.16 21.54
CA THR A 133 -38.78 -12.73 22.24
C THR A 133 -38.86 -12.48 23.74
N VAL A 134 -39.28 -11.27 24.14
CA VAL A 134 -39.52 -10.94 25.55
C VAL A 134 -40.65 -11.78 26.14
N ALA A 135 -41.74 -11.98 25.40
CA ALA A 135 -42.86 -12.82 25.83
C ALA A 135 -42.43 -14.29 25.99
N LEU A 136 -41.70 -14.86 25.02
CA LEU A 136 -41.16 -16.21 25.07
C LEU A 136 -40.23 -16.42 26.27
N LEU A 137 -39.30 -15.48 26.53
CA LEU A 137 -38.41 -15.51 27.69
C LEU A 137 -39.17 -15.45 29.01
N SER A 138 -40.18 -14.59 29.10
CA SER A 138 -41.02 -14.48 30.29
C SER A 138 -41.79 -15.77 30.57
N LEU A 139 -42.36 -16.39 29.53
CA LEU A 139 -43.08 -17.66 29.63
C LEU A 139 -42.14 -18.79 30.05
N ALA A 140 -40.95 -18.86 29.45
CA ALA A 140 -39.94 -19.85 29.81
C ALA A 140 -39.50 -19.71 31.28
N GLY A 141 -39.29 -18.48 31.75
CA GLY A 141 -38.96 -18.19 33.14
C GLY A 141 -40.07 -18.61 34.11
N VAL A 142 -41.34 -18.31 33.78
CA VAL A 142 -42.50 -18.73 34.58
C VAL A 142 -42.63 -20.26 34.62
N ALA A 143 -42.48 -20.92 33.48
CA ALA A 143 -42.54 -22.38 33.39
C ALA A 143 -41.43 -23.04 34.23
N LEU A 144 -40.22 -22.46 34.20
CA LEU A 144 -39.09 -22.93 35.00
C LEU A 144 -39.33 -22.77 36.51
N LEU A 145 -39.85 -21.62 36.94
CA LEU A 145 -40.20 -21.37 38.33
C LEU A 145 -41.31 -22.33 38.81
N ALA A 146 -42.31 -22.59 37.98
CA ALA A 146 -43.36 -23.56 38.27
C ALA A 146 -42.78 -24.97 38.42
N ALA A 147 -41.90 -25.39 37.50
CA ALA A 147 -41.22 -26.69 37.58
C ALA A 147 -40.37 -26.82 38.85
N ALA A 148 -39.63 -25.77 39.23
CA ALA A 148 -38.86 -25.74 40.47
C ALA A 148 -39.75 -25.79 41.73
N ALA A 149 -40.88 -25.08 41.74
CA ALA A 149 -41.83 -25.13 42.84
C ALA A 149 -42.44 -26.53 43.01
N VAL A 150 -42.82 -27.19 41.91
CA VAL A 150 -43.27 -28.59 41.92
C VAL A 150 -42.15 -29.51 42.42
N ALA A 151 -40.91 -29.29 41.99
CA ALA A 151 -39.77 -30.08 42.42
C ALA A 151 -39.50 -30.01 43.92
N VAL A 152 -39.61 -28.81 44.51
CA VAL A 152 -39.44 -28.60 45.95
C VAL A 152 -40.61 -29.18 46.74
N SER A 153 -41.85 -29.08 46.23
CA SER A 153 -43.04 -29.58 46.92
C SER A 153 -43.20 -31.11 46.91
N VAL A 154 -42.63 -31.81 45.93
CA VAL A 154 -42.56 -33.28 45.93
C VAL A 154 -41.59 -33.82 47.00
N GLY A 155 -40.72 -32.97 47.57
CA GLY A 155 -39.86 -33.32 48.72
C GLY A 155 -38.81 -34.41 48.44
N SER A 156 -38.65 -34.81 47.18
CA SER A 156 -37.67 -35.82 46.76
C SER A 156 -36.45 -35.12 46.18
N THR A 157 -35.27 -35.41 46.74
CA THR A 157 -33.96 -34.82 46.40
C THR A 157 -33.66 -34.90 44.90
N VAL A 158 -34.18 -35.92 44.24
CA VAL A 158 -34.03 -36.16 42.80
C VAL A 158 -34.75 -35.10 41.97
N VAL A 159 -35.93 -34.64 42.41
CA VAL A 159 -36.74 -33.67 41.65
C VAL A 159 -36.13 -32.27 41.77
N VAL A 160 -35.65 -31.92 42.96
CA VAL A 160 -34.91 -30.65 43.19
C VAL A 160 -33.65 -30.58 42.33
N ALA A 161 -32.89 -31.67 42.25
CA ALA A 161 -31.70 -31.76 41.39
C ALA A 161 -32.06 -31.63 39.90
N ALA A 162 -33.13 -32.27 39.44
CA ALA A 162 -33.58 -32.16 38.05
C ALA A 162 -34.03 -30.74 37.69
N ALA A 163 -34.78 -30.07 38.57
CA ALA A 163 -35.21 -28.68 38.33
C ALA A 163 -34.04 -27.70 38.29
N ALA A 164 -33.05 -27.86 39.18
CA ALA A 164 -31.84 -27.04 39.17
C ALA A 164 -31.05 -27.22 37.86
N PHE A 165 -31.01 -28.44 37.33
CA PHE A 165 -30.32 -28.74 36.06
C PHE A 165 -31.02 -28.11 34.85
N VAL A 166 -32.35 -28.18 34.79
CA VAL A 166 -33.13 -27.52 33.72
C VAL A 166 -32.96 -25.99 33.79
N ALA A 167 -32.94 -25.42 35.00
CA ALA A 167 -32.68 -23.99 35.19
C ALA A 167 -31.32 -23.58 34.66
N LEU A 168 -30.28 -24.37 34.97
CA LEU A 168 -28.93 -24.13 34.49
C LEU A 168 -28.84 -24.17 32.96
N ILE A 169 -29.44 -25.19 32.32
CA ILE A 169 -29.46 -25.30 30.84
C ILE A 169 -30.16 -24.10 30.22
N THR A 170 -31.27 -23.65 30.81
CA THR A 170 -32.03 -22.50 30.30
C THR A 170 -31.20 -21.23 30.37
N VAL A 171 -30.54 -20.97 31.50
CA VAL A 171 -29.65 -19.80 31.66
C VAL A 171 -28.50 -19.86 30.66
N VAL A 172 -27.86 -21.01 30.51
CA VAL A 172 -26.75 -21.19 29.55
C VAL A 172 -27.22 -20.97 28.12
N GLY A 173 -28.40 -21.50 27.74
CA GLY A 173 -28.98 -21.29 26.42
C GLY A 173 -29.27 -19.82 26.13
N VAL A 174 -29.80 -19.08 27.11
CA VAL A 174 -30.05 -17.63 26.98
C VAL A 174 -28.74 -16.85 26.85
N VAL A 175 -27.71 -17.19 27.63
CA VAL A 175 -26.39 -16.54 27.54
C VAL A 175 -25.77 -16.78 26.17
N LEU A 176 -25.85 -18.01 25.63
CA LEU A 176 -25.34 -18.33 24.30
C LEU A 176 -26.13 -17.66 23.17
N ALA A 177 -27.43 -17.42 23.36
CA ALA A 177 -28.26 -16.73 22.35
C ALA A 177 -28.03 -15.19 22.33
N LEU A 178 -27.55 -14.62 23.44
CA LEU A 178 -27.30 -13.17 23.58
C LEU A 178 -25.83 -12.78 23.33
N ALA A 179 -24.91 -13.74 23.34
CA ALA A 179 -23.51 -13.59 22.98
C ALA A 179 -23.38 -13.46 21.46
#